data_AF-A0A4Q6AFL9-F1
#
_entry.id   AF-A0A4Q6AFL9-F1
#
_cell.length_a   1.000
_cell.length_b   1.000
_cell.length_c   1.000
_cell.angle_alpha   90.00
_cell.angle_beta   90.00
_cell.angle_gamma   90.00
#
_symmetry.space_group_name_H-M   'P 1'
#
loop_
_entity.id
_entity.type
_entity.pdbx_description
1 polymer ?
#
loop_
_entity_poly.entity_id
_entity_poly.type
_entity_poly.pdbx_seq_one_letter_code
_entity_poly.pdbx_strand_id
1 'polypeptide(L)' 'MISYSETVRYLNTTLPMFSRIGQVAIKAGLDNIIALCKALGDPQTKFPTIHIAGTNGKGSTSHM' A
#
# COMPACT_ATOMS: atom_id res chain seq x y z
N MET A 1 -12.57 6.18 19.86
CA MET A 1 -11.66 5.19 19.24
C MET A 1 -12.41 4.59 18.08
N ILE A 2 -11.84 4.56 16.88
CA ILE A 2 -12.49 4.02 15.69
C ILE A 2 -12.39 2.48 15.77
N SER A 3 -13.49 1.76 15.58
CA SER A 3 -13.46 0.28 15.60
C SER A 3 -12.72 -0.28 14.38
N TYR A 4 -12.33 -1.57 14.45
CA TYR A 4 -11.75 -2.28 13.30
C TYR A 4 -12.66 -2.19 12.07
N SER A 5 -13.95 -2.48 12.24
CA SER A 5 -14.94 -2.45 11.15
C SER A 5 -15.10 -1.07 10.53
N GLU A 6 -15.09 -0.02 11.35
CA GLU A 6 -15.14 1.37 10.86
C GLU A 6 -13.85 1.76 10.12
N THR A 7 -12.68 1.31 10.59
CA THR A 7 -11.38 1.56 9.94
C THR A 7 -11.32 0.90 8.57
N VAL A 8 -11.74 -0.38 8.48
CA VAL A 8 -11.83 -1.11 7.22
C VAL A 8 -12.80 -0.41 6.25
N ARG A 9 -13.95 0.06 6.76
CA ARG A 9 -14.91 0.82 5.95
C ARG A 9 -14.29 2.12 5.43
N TYR A 10 -13.59 2.86 6.28
CA TYR A 10 -12.92 4.11 5.91
C TYR A 10 -11.90 3.87 4.78
N LEU A 11 -11.05 2.85 4.89
CA LEU A 11 -10.05 2.51 3.88
C LEU A 11 -10.70 2.17 2.52
N ASN A 12 -11.77 1.38 2.53
CA ASN A 12 -12.44 0.92 1.31
C ASN A 12 -13.30 1.98 0.61
N THR A 13 -13.74 3.02 1.33
CA THR A 13 -14.65 4.05 0.80
C THR A 13 -13.94 5.32 0.40
N THR A 14 -12.90 5.71 1.15
CA THR A 14 -12.21 7.00 1.00
C THR A 14 -11.10 6.95 -0.04
N LEU A 15 -10.50 5.77 -0.28
CA LEU A 15 -9.40 5.65 -1.24
C LEU A 15 -9.92 5.31 -2.66
N PRO A 16 -9.30 5.88 -3.71
CA PRO A 16 -9.55 5.49 -5.10
C PRO A 16 -8.95 4.09 -5.36
N MET A 17 -9.71 3.05 -5.03
CA MET A 17 -9.29 1.67 -5.23
C MET A 17 -9.28 1.31 -6.73
N PHE A 18 -8.14 0.83 -7.23
CA PHE A 18 -7.99 0.34 -8.60
C PHE A 18 -9.05 -0.71 -8.97
N SER A 19 -9.40 -1.60 -8.04
CA SER A 19 -10.46 -2.60 -8.23
C SER A 19 -11.83 -1.99 -8.53
N ARG A 20 -12.08 -0.73 -8.17
CA ARG A 20 -13.37 -0.04 -8.33
C ARG A 20 -13.42 0.87 -9.55
N ILE A 21 -12.35 1.62 -9.82
CA ILE A 21 -12.35 2.66 -10.88
C ILE A 21 -11.30 2.41 -11.99
N GLY A 22 -10.66 1.25 -11.97
CA GLY A 22 -9.73 0.80 -13.01
C GLY A 22 -8.49 1.67 -13.13
N GLN A 23 -7.94 1.76 -14.35
CA GLN A 23 -6.68 2.46 -14.63
C GLN A 23 -6.68 3.93 -14.21
N VAL A 24 -7.84 4.58 -14.13
CA VAL A 24 -7.97 5.97 -13.69
C VAL A 24 -7.56 6.14 -12.22
N ALA A 25 -7.60 5.08 -11.40
CA ALA A 25 -7.06 5.10 -10.04
C ALA A 25 -5.54 5.22 -9.99
N ILE A 26 -4.84 4.83 -11.06
CA ILE A 26 -3.38 4.78 -11.06
C ILE A 26 -2.85 6.18 -11.26
N LYS A 27 -2.40 6.79 -10.16
CA LYS A 27 -1.51 7.93 -10.22
C LYS A 27 -0.08 7.41 -10.36
N ALA A 28 0.55 7.69 -11.49
CA ALA A 28 1.96 7.37 -11.69
C ALA A 28 2.85 8.17 -10.73
N GLY A 29 3.95 7.57 -10.28
CA GLY A 29 4.90 8.18 -9.35
C GLY A 29 4.74 7.73 -7.90
N LEU A 30 5.72 8.09 -7.07
CA LEU A 30 5.81 7.66 -5.67
C LEU A 30 5.68 8.82 -4.66
N ASP A 31 5.39 10.04 -5.14
CA ASP A 31 5.43 11.26 -4.30
C ASP A 31 4.54 11.16 -3.06
N ASN A 32 3.33 10.63 -3.22
CA ASN A 32 2.38 10.47 -2.11
C ASN A 32 2.90 9.52 -1.04
N ILE A 33 3.46 8.36 -1.43
CA ILE A 33 3.97 7.37 -0.47
C ILE A 33 5.27 7.85 0.17
N ILE A 34 6.13 8.54 -0.57
CA ILE A 34 7.35 9.16 -0.04
C ILE A 34 7.00 10.24 1.00
N ALA A 35 6.04 11.12 0.71
CA ALA A 35 5.60 12.14 1.65
C ALA A 35 4.99 11.53 2.93
N LEU A 36 4.19 10.47 2.79
CA LEU A 36 3.61 9.76 3.93
C LEU A 36 4.70 9.09 4.79
N CYS A 37 5.65 8.39 4.17
CA CYS A 37 6.78 7.78 4.86
C CYS A 37 7.61 8.80 5.64
N LYS A 38 7.92 9.95 5.03
CA LYS A 38 8.63 11.05 5.70
C LYS A 38 7.87 11.54 6.93
N ALA A 39 6.56 11.75 6.82
CA ALA A 39 5.72 12.16 7.94
C ALA A 39 5.69 11.13 9.09
N LEU A 40 5.90 9.85 8.78
CA LEU A 40 6.00 8.76 9.76
C LEU A 40 7.43 8.51 10.27
N GLY A 41 8.39 9.36 9.88
CA GLY A 41 9.80 9.24 10.27
C GLY A 41 10.52 8.07 9.57
N ASP A 42 10.27 7.91 8.26
CA ASP A 42 10.90 6.96 7.35
C ASP A 42 11.01 5.51 7.90
N PRO A 43 9.88 4.88 8.30
CA PRO A 43 9.91 3.55 8.90
C PRO A 43 10.49 2.46 7.97
N GLN A 44 10.34 2.62 6.64
CA GLN A 44 10.84 1.68 5.63
C GLN A 44 12.37 1.52 5.61
N THR A 45 13.12 2.42 6.25
CA THR A 45 14.59 2.35 6.31
C THR A 45 15.12 1.71 7.59
N LYS A 46 14.21 1.35 8.52
CA LYS A 46 14.58 0.91 9.88
C LYS A 46 14.85 -0.58 9.99
N PHE A 47 14.68 -1.34 8.93
CA PHE A 47 14.89 -2.79 8.93
C PHE A 47 15.34 -3.29 7.54
N PRO A 48 16.18 -4.35 7.49
CA PRO A 48 16.53 -5.01 6.24
C PRO A 48 15.27 -5.49 5.52
N THR A 49 15.20 -5.28 4.20
CA THR A 49 14.02 -5.58 3.39
C THR A 49 14.42 -6.37 2.15
N ILE A 50 13.61 -7.36 1.78
CA ILE A 50 13.69 -8.07 0.50
C ILE A 50 12.52 -7.57 -0.38
N HIS A 51 12.83 -7.14 -1.61
CA HIS A 51 11.82 -6.69 -2.58
C HIS A 51 11.53 -7.79 -3.60
N ILE A 52 10.28 -8.26 -3.66
CA ILE A 52 9.84 -9.34 -4.54
C ILE A 52 8.81 -8.81 -5.54
N ALA A 53 9.12 -8.94 -6.83
CA ALA A 53 8.25 -8.54 -7.93
C ALA A 53 8.05 -9.70 -8.92
N GLY A 54 6.97 -9.66 -9.70
CA GLY A 54 6.69 -10.67 -10.72
C GLY A 54 5.20 -10.81 -11.07
N THR A 55 4.94 -11.24 -12.29
CA THR A 55 3.58 -11.53 -12.78
C THR A 55 2.97 -12.67 -11.98
N ASN A 56 3.72 -13.77 -11.82
CA ASN A 56 3.31 -14.98 -11.11
C ASN A 56 4.27 -15.28 -9.94
N GLY A 57 3.81 -16.04 -8.96
CA GLY A 57 4.68 -16.60 -7.90
C GLY A 57 5.09 -15.65 -6.78
N LYS A 58 4.98 -14.33 -6.92
CA LYS A 58 5.40 -13.34 -5.89
C LYS A 58 4.90 -13.65 -4.47
N GLY A 59 3.63 -14.05 -4.32
CA GLY A 59 3.05 -14.37 -3.02
C GLY A 59 3.55 -15.70 -2.44
N SER A 60 3.71 -16.72 -3.29
CA SER A 60 4.23 -18.02 -2.87
C SER A 60 5.72 -17.93 -2.50
N THR A 61 6.53 -17.24 -3.31
CA THR A 61 7.96 -17.03 -3.05
C THR A 61 8.21 -16.16 -1.82
N SER A 62 7.36 -15.19 -1.52
CA SER A 62 7.50 -14.41 -0.28
C SER A 62 7.11 -15.18 0.98
N HIS A 63 6.39 -16.29 0.84
CA HIS A 63 5.90 -17.09 1.96
C HIS A 63 6.83 -18.26 2.34
N MET A 64 7.52 -18.82 1.35
CA MET A 64 8.50 -19.91 1.53
C MET A 64 9.75 -19.41 2.26
#